data_AF-A0A945LKM8-F1
#
_entry.id   AF-A0A945LKM8-F1
#
_cell.length_a   1.000
_cell.length_b   1.000
_cell.length_c   1.000
_cell.angle_alpha   90.00
_cell.angle_beta   90.00
_cell.angle_gamma   90.00
#
_symmetry.space_group_name_H-M   'P 1'
#
loop_
_entity.id
_entity.type
_entity.pdbx_description
1 polymer ?
#
loop_
_entity_poly.entity_id
_entity_poly.type
_entity_poly.pdbx_seq_one_letter_code
_entity_poly.pdbx_strand_id
1 'polypeptide(L)'
;MKSKLLLILSLFLFFQNVNGQIFDTLTICNGDSAYIYNNWETVTGNYPHSSGITTLIVNPTPSLTGSFILNGNALQTIPNTYQLTPAINFQSGSAWNSVTLDLTQPFSFDVDLFFGNNDGGADGIAFLLQQVSTNVGSSGGNLGYYGISPSFCVEFDTWQNGLINSDPWYDHIAVQKNGNLVHSSSNNLVSPTGVPPGNINIEDGQWHNVIFSWNPSINNFRVVFDGTTLVNYNNNIISTIFGNNPSVYWGFTAATGGANNLQQFRVNSLGIQLPDTSICHYDTVQIDPQVNSTNYSYLWTPNYNISNDTLISPYFSPDTTTTYALEITNSYGCSSIGSFTIFVDTTNVVNFTTISPLCEGDTPINLNFASPIGGTYSGSGVVNNIFT
;
A
#
# COMPACT_ATOMS: atom_id res chain seq x y z
N MET A 1 42.01 14.34 11.16
CA MET A 1 40.76 14.91 11.69
C MET A 1 39.61 14.15 11.05
N LYS A 2 38.92 13.28 11.80
CA LYS A 2 37.73 12.57 11.34
C LYS A 2 36.54 13.48 11.59
N SER A 3 35.92 14.00 10.53
CA SER A 3 34.68 14.78 10.63
C SER A 3 33.51 13.81 10.72
N LYS A 4 32.75 13.92 11.81
CA LYS A 4 31.40 13.35 11.96
C LYS A 4 30.46 14.12 11.03
N LEU A 5 29.58 13.45 10.32
CA LEU A 5 28.36 14.08 9.81
C LEU A 5 27.17 13.29 10.35
N LEU A 6 26.49 13.90 11.33
CA LEU A 6 25.20 13.49 11.87
C LEU A 6 24.17 14.47 11.31
N LEU A 7 23.10 13.91 10.72
CA LEU A 7 21.74 14.42 10.50
C LEU A 7 21.53 15.94 10.32
N ILE A 8 20.95 16.35 9.17
CA ILE A 8 19.85 17.32 9.13
C ILE A 8 19.00 17.10 7.86
N LEU A 9 17.71 16.94 8.12
CA LEU A 9 16.56 17.06 7.25
C LEU A 9 16.64 18.36 6.41
N SER A 10 16.77 18.23 5.10
CA SER A 10 16.30 19.28 4.17
C SER A 10 16.07 18.68 2.79
N LEU A 11 14.81 18.80 2.35
CA LEU A 11 14.34 18.56 1.01
C LEU A 11 15.03 19.55 0.07
N PHE A 12 16.24 19.24 -0.37
CA PHE A 12 16.91 19.94 -1.45
C PHE A 12 16.84 19.06 -2.70
N LEU A 13 16.10 19.54 -3.71
CA LEU A 13 16.23 19.13 -5.10
C LEU A 13 17.69 19.36 -5.53
N PHE A 14 18.53 18.36 -5.36
CA PHE A 14 19.81 18.29 -6.05
C PHE A 14 19.64 17.37 -7.25
N PHE A 15 19.47 17.94 -8.43
CA PHE A 15 20.09 17.37 -9.62
C PHE A 15 21.61 17.40 -9.38
N GLN A 16 22.16 16.40 -8.69
CA GLN A 16 23.60 16.22 -8.74
C GLN A 16 23.93 15.67 -10.13
N ASN A 17 24.33 16.55 -11.04
CA ASN A 17 25.22 16.12 -12.12
C ASN A 17 26.50 15.63 -11.44
N VAL A 18 26.62 14.32 -11.26
CA VAL A 18 27.81 13.70 -10.68
C VAL A 18 28.88 13.62 -11.76
N ASN A 19 29.39 14.79 -12.16
CA ASN A 19 30.49 14.87 -13.11
C ASN A 19 31.77 14.35 -12.43
N GLY A 20 32.23 13.18 -12.86
CA GLY A 20 33.58 12.69 -12.56
C GLY A 20 33.76 11.89 -11.27
N GLN A 21 32.71 11.31 -10.69
CA GLN A 21 32.88 10.28 -9.65
C GLN A 21 32.85 8.88 -10.26
N ILE A 22 33.87 8.08 -9.95
CA ILE A 22 33.91 6.65 -10.25
C ILE A 22 33.20 5.95 -9.08
N PHE A 23 32.11 5.24 -9.36
CA PHE A 23 31.45 4.38 -8.39
C PHE A 23 31.78 2.92 -8.74
N ASP A 24 32.27 2.16 -7.75
CA ASP A 24 32.55 0.73 -7.93
C ASP A 24 31.24 -0.09 -8.04
N THR A 25 30.14 0.43 -7.50
CA THR A 25 28.81 -0.19 -7.53
C THR A 25 27.72 0.88 -7.39
N LEU A 26 26.65 0.80 -8.20
CA LEU A 26 25.44 1.61 -8.05
C LEU A 26 24.29 0.75 -7.51
N THR A 27 23.60 1.22 -6.47
CA THR A 27 22.40 0.59 -5.92
C THR A 27 21.17 1.32 -6.44
N ILE A 28 20.22 0.57 -7.02
CA ILE A 28 18.91 1.08 -7.45
C ILE A 28 17.86 0.55 -6.48
N CYS A 29 17.04 1.44 -5.93
CA CYS A 29 15.97 1.08 -5.00
C CYS A 29 14.62 0.94 -5.70
N ASN A 30 13.67 0.30 -5.02
CA ASN A 30 12.33 0.11 -5.57
C ASN A 30 11.71 1.47 -5.88
N GLY A 31 11.37 1.72 -7.16
CA GLY A 31 10.84 3.00 -7.64
C GLY A 31 11.88 3.97 -8.22
N ASP A 32 13.18 3.72 -7.99
CA ASP A 32 14.26 4.49 -8.63
C ASP A 32 14.57 3.96 -10.04
N SER A 33 15.30 4.76 -10.82
CA SER A 33 15.82 4.33 -12.11
C SER A 33 17.15 4.99 -12.39
N ALA A 34 18.15 4.24 -12.85
CA ALA A 34 19.44 4.79 -13.22
C ALA A 34 19.71 4.57 -14.71
N TYR A 35 20.28 5.57 -15.39
CA TYR A 35 20.73 5.40 -16.76
C TYR A 35 22.19 4.96 -16.75
N ILE A 36 22.43 3.67 -17.02
CA ILE A 36 23.76 3.04 -17.03
C ILE A 36 24.00 2.42 -18.41
N TYR A 37 25.15 2.66 -19.02
CA TYR A 37 25.55 2.03 -20.30
C TYR A 37 24.56 2.17 -21.45
N ASN A 38 23.98 3.36 -21.61
CA ASN A 38 22.93 3.65 -22.59
C ASN A 38 21.59 2.89 -22.37
N ASN A 39 21.43 2.23 -21.23
CA ASN A 39 20.23 1.52 -20.84
C ASN A 39 19.67 2.09 -19.54
N TRP A 40 18.36 2.00 -19.38
CA TRP A 40 17.72 2.26 -18.09
C TRP A 40 17.72 0.99 -17.27
N GLU A 41 18.33 1.06 -16.10
CA GLU A 41 18.26 0.04 -15.09
C GLU A 41 17.14 0.40 -14.11
N THR A 42 16.16 -0.48 -13.99
CA THR A 42 14.94 -0.30 -13.18
C THR A 42 14.71 -1.44 -12.19
N VAL A 43 15.61 -2.43 -12.19
CA VAL A 43 15.55 -3.58 -11.29
C VAL A 43 16.34 -3.24 -10.03
N THR A 44 15.73 -3.47 -8.86
CA THR A 44 16.40 -3.31 -7.57
C THR A 44 17.63 -4.21 -7.51
N GLY A 45 18.79 -3.65 -7.21
CA GLY A 45 20.04 -4.41 -7.21
C GLY A 45 21.31 -3.57 -7.19
N ASN A 46 22.43 -4.27 -7.10
CA ASN A 46 23.78 -3.71 -7.14
C ASN A 46 24.38 -3.92 -8.53
N TYR A 47 24.78 -2.83 -9.18
CA TYR A 47 25.34 -2.82 -10.53
C TYR A 47 26.84 -2.52 -10.46
N PRO A 48 27.72 -3.53 -10.56
CA PRO A 48 29.16 -3.34 -10.46
C PRO A 48 29.76 -2.75 -11.75
N HIS A 49 30.78 -1.89 -11.57
CA HIS A 49 31.57 -1.17 -12.58
C HIS A 49 30.83 -0.09 -13.38
N SER A 50 31.43 1.12 -13.45
CA SER A 50 31.71 1.80 -14.73
C SER A 50 32.80 2.87 -14.58
N SER A 51 33.69 2.97 -15.56
CA SER A 51 34.42 4.20 -15.85
C SER A 51 33.60 4.99 -16.88
N GLY A 52 33.01 6.12 -16.48
CA GLY A 52 32.16 6.95 -17.34
C GLY A 52 31.26 7.89 -16.55
N ILE A 53 30.53 8.78 -17.25
CA ILE A 53 29.51 9.64 -16.66
C ILE A 53 28.21 8.82 -16.52
N THR A 54 27.71 8.66 -15.30
CA THR A 54 26.41 8.03 -14.99
C THR A 54 25.42 9.11 -14.55
N THR A 55 24.25 9.15 -15.17
CA THR A 55 23.15 10.03 -14.73
C THR A 55 22.24 9.21 -13.81
N LEU A 56 22.36 9.44 -12.50
CA LEU A 56 21.44 8.90 -11.51
C LEU A 56 20.22 9.84 -11.42
N ILE A 57 19.04 9.35 -11.79
CA ILE A 57 17.80 10.02 -11.45
C ILE A 57 17.26 9.31 -10.21
N VAL A 58 17.47 9.93 -9.04
CA VAL A 58 16.71 9.57 -7.85
C VAL A 58 15.30 10.07 -8.15
N ASN A 59 14.40 9.17 -8.52
CA ASN A 59 13.01 9.54 -8.61
C ASN A 59 12.61 9.77 -7.16
N PRO A 60 12.26 10.99 -6.71
CA PRO A 60 11.38 11.03 -5.56
C PRO A 60 10.19 10.20 -6.01
N THR A 61 10.00 9.02 -5.40
CA THR A 61 8.73 8.31 -5.52
C THR A 61 7.68 9.40 -5.40
N PRO A 62 6.84 9.64 -6.43
CA PRO A 62 5.78 10.62 -6.31
C PRO A 62 5.15 10.33 -4.95
N SER A 63 5.05 11.34 -4.09
CA SER A 63 4.52 11.15 -2.76
C SER A 63 3.09 10.66 -2.93
N LEU A 64 2.93 9.35 -3.00
CA LEU A 64 1.70 8.61 -3.21
C LEU A 64 0.98 8.51 -1.87
N THR A 65 1.00 9.60 -1.11
CA THR A 65 0.26 9.78 0.13
C THR A 65 -1.24 10.02 -0.15
N GLY A 66 -1.72 9.63 -1.33
CA GLY A 66 -3.13 9.60 -1.67
C GLY A 66 -3.75 8.33 -1.12
N SER A 67 -4.77 8.46 -0.28
CA SER A 67 -5.64 7.33 0.09
C SER A 67 -6.44 6.86 -1.13
N PHE A 68 -6.82 5.59 -1.16
CA PHE A 68 -7.74 5.09 -2.19
C PHE A 68 -9.17 5.56 -1.91
N ILE A 69 -9.80 6.15 -2.92
CA ILE A 69 -11.23 6.39 -3.03
C ILE A 69 -11.87 5.05 -3.39
N LEU A 70 -12.61 4.47 -2.44
CA LEU A 70 -13.27 3.18 -2.58
C LEU A 70 -14.71 3.38 -3.06
N ASN A 71 -15.14 2.58 -4.02
CA ASN A 71 -16.50 2.66 -4.58
C ASN A 71 -17.13 1.28 -4.71
N GLY A 72 -18.47 1.28 -4.79
CA GLY A 72 -19.26 0.06 -4.91
C GLY A 72 -19.11 -0.80 -3.66
N ASN A 73 -18.70 -2.05 -3.86
CA ASN A 73 -18.48 -3.02 -2.79
C ASN A 73 -17.05 -2.99 -2.22
N ALA A 74 -16.20 -2.10 -2.72
CA ALA A 74 -14.84 -2.00 -2.25
C ALA A 74 -14.78 -1.42 -0.83
N LEU A 75 -13.95 -2.04 0.02
CA LEU A 75 -13.71 -1.58 1.39
C LEU A 75 -12.29 -1.91 1.81
N GLN A 76 -11.76 -1.13 2.75
CA GLN A 76 -10.49 -1.41 3.39
C GLN A 76 -10.76 -2.20 4.67
N THR A 77 -10.40 -3.48 4.68
CA THR A 77 -10.60 -4.34 5.85
C THR A 77 -9.55 -4.08 6.92
N ILE A 78 -8.30 -3.90 6.50
CA ILE A 78 -7.12 -3.63 7.32
C ILE A 78 -6.17 -2.68 6.56
N PRO A 79 -5.19 -2.04 7.24
CA PRO A 79 -4.23 -1.15 6.57
C PRO A 79 -3.60 -1.81 5.33
N ASN A 80 -3.47 -1.02 4.26
CA ASN A 80 -2.89 -1.40 2.97
C ASN A 80 -3.54 -2.57 2.24
N THR A 81 -4.64 -3.15 2.75
CA THR A 81 -5.36 -4.26 2.12
C THR A 81 -6.78 -3.86 1.80
N TYR A 82 -7.14 -3.99 0.53
CA TYR A 82 -8.38 -3.51 -0.02
C TYR A 82 -9.13 -4.68 -0.65
N GLN A 83 -10.33 -4.93 -0.14
CA GLN A 83 -11.28 -5.78 -0.82
C GLN A 83 -11.91 -4.98 -1.95
N LEU A 84 -11.92 -5.54 -3.17
CA LEU A 84 -12.65 -4.97 -4.30
C LEU A 84 -14.05 -5.59 -4.38
N THR A 85 -14.17 -6.91 -4.28
CA THR A 85 -15.46 -7.61 -4.23
C THR A 85 -15.44 -8.68 -3.14
N PRO A 86 -16.55 -8.89 -2.41
CA PRO A 86 -16.73 -10.08 -1.61
C PRO A 86 -17.04 -11.29 -2.51
N ALA A 87 -16.90 -12.52 -1.97
CA ALA A 87 -17.35 -13.76 -2.61
C ALA A 87 -18.89 -13.88 -2.64
N ILE A 88 -19.54 -12.96 -3.36
CA ILE A 88 -20.99 -12.85 -3.56
C ILE A 88 -21.22 -12.55 -5.05
N ASN A 89 -22.30 -13.06 -5.62
CA ASN A 89 -22.65 -12.80 -7.02
C ASN A 89 -23.02 -11.32 -7.28
N PHE A 90 -22.79 -10.88 -8.51
CA PHE A 90 -23.22 -9.58 -9.05
C PHE A 90 -22.69 -8.34 -8.28
N GLN A 91 -21.45 -8.38 -7.84
CA GLN A 91 -20.77 -7.28 -7.15
C GLN A 91 -19.86 -6.51 -8.12
N SER A 92 -19.55 -5.26 -7.75
CA SER A 92 -18.56 -4.45 -8.44
C SER A 92 -17.89 -3.52 -7.44
N GLY A 93 -16.57 -3.41 -7.51
CA GLY A 93 -15.82 -2.50 -6.66
C GLY A 93 -14.63 -1.90 -7.37
N SER A 94 -14.23 -0.73 -6.89
CA SER A 94 -13.02 -0.06 -7.37
C SER A 94 -12.33 0.69 -6.25
N ALA A 95 -11.02 0.80 -6.37
CA ALA A 95 -10.15 1.60 -5.52
C ALA A 95 -9.30 2.49 -6.42
N TRP A 96 -9.61 3.78 -6.46
CA TRP A 96 -8.87 4.77 -7.25
C TRP A 96 -8.03 5.65 -6.35
N ASN A 97 -6.77 5.89 -6.69
CA ASN A 97 -5.96 6.80 -5.88
C ASN A 97 -6.52 8.24 -5.97
N SER A 98 -6.56 8.93 -4.83
CA SER A 98 -7.04 10.32 -4.78
C SER A 98 -6.09 11.32 -5.46
N VAL A 99 -4.87 10.89 -5.79
CA VAL A 99 -3.87 11.65 -6.51
C VAL A 99 -3.65 11.04 -7.89
N THR A 100 -3.74 11.88 -8.92
CA THR A 100 -3.45 11.50 -10.30
C THR A 100 -1.94 11.35 -10.53
N LEU A 101 -1.56 10.43 -11.43
CA LEU A 101 -0.20 10.34 -11.94
C LEU A 101 0.04 11.36 -13.04
N ASP A 102 1.28 11.81 -13.17
CA ASP A 102 1.80 12.46 -14.36
C ASP A 102 2.65 11.45 -15.14
N LEU A 103 2.14 10.97 -16.27
CA LEU A 103 2.82 9.98 -17.11
C LEU A 103 4.09 10.51 -17.79
N THR A 104 4.45 11.78 -17.67
CA THR A 104 5.80 12.24 -18.04
C THR A 104 6.86 11.79 -17.04
N GLN A 105 6.45 11.34 -15.86
CA GLN A 105 7.30 10.76 -14.82
C GLN A 105 7.18 9.24 -14.82
N PRO A 106 8.28 8.52 -14.51
CA PRO A 106 8.22 7.08 -14.30
C PRO A 106 7.43 6.74 -13.03
N PHE A 107 6.89 5.52 -12.99
CA PHE A 107 6.33 4.95 -11.76
C PHE A 107 6.61 3.45 -11.69
N SER A 108 6.56 2.91 -10.47
CA SER A 108 6.57 1.48 -10.18
C SER A 108 5.67 1.20 -8.98
N PHE A 109 4.60 0.43 -9.17
CA PHE A 109 3.71 -0.01 -8.11
C PHE A 109 3.96 -1.48 -7.82
N ASP A 110 4.35 -1.78 -6.58
CA ASP A 110 4.53 -3.13 -6.05
C ASP A 110 3.32 -3.45 -5.17
N VAL A 111 2.51 -4.40 -5.62
CA VAL A 111 1.28 -4.84 -4.97
C VAL A 111 1.22 -6.36 -4.94
N ASP A 112 0.41 -6.91 -4.06
CA ASP A 112 -0.04 -8.29 -4.20
C ASP A 112 -1.52 -8.32 -4.56
N LEU A 113 -1.90 -9.20 -5.48
CA LEU A 113 -3.27 -9.46 -5.89
C LEU A 113 -3.73 -10.81 -5.35
N PHE A 114 -5.00 -10.89 -4.97
CA PHE A 114 -5.66 -12.10 -4.50
C PHE A 114 -6.93 -12.31 -5.31
N PHE A 115 -6.97 -13.42 -6.06
CA PHE A 115 -8.06 -13.72 -7.01
C PHE A 115 -9.14 -14.62 -6.44
N GLY A 116 -8.95 -15.15 -5.23
CA GLY A 116 -9.89 -16.01 -4.52
C GLY A 116 -9.41 -17.44 -4.36
N ASN A 117 -10.26 -18.29 -3.79
CA ASN A 117 -9.95 -19.70 -3.48
C ASN A 117 -10.81 -20.68 -4.28
N ASN A 118 -11.76 -20.19 -5.06
CA ASN A 118 -12.68 -21.00 -5.83
C ASN A 118 -12.24 -20.99 -7.30
N ASP A 119 -11.75 -22.13 -7.79
CA ASP A 119 -11.36 -22.39 -9.19
C ASP A 119 -12.51 -22.17 -10.21
N GLY A 120 -13.76 -22.18 -9.75
CA GLY A 120 -14.92 -21.81 -10.58
C GLY A 120 -15.43 -20.39 -10.32
N GLY A 121 -14.60 -19.52 -9.75
CA GLY A 121 -14.96 -18.14 -9.43
C GLY A 121 -14.70 -17.17 -10.58
N ALA A 122 -15.02 -15.90 -10.37
CA ALA A 122 -15.07 -14.87 -11.40
C ALA A 122 -15.14 -13.46 -10.78
N ASP A 123 -14.97 -12.38 -11.53
CA ASP A 123 -14.60 -12.33 -12.96
C ASP A 123 -13.14 -11.87 -13.18
N GLY A 124 -12.47 -11.40 -12.12
CA GLY A 124 -11.08 -10.97 -12.19
C GLY A 124 -10.85 -9.51 -11.79
N ILE A 125 -9.57 -9.16 -11.70
CA ILE A 125 -9.10 -7.84 -11.24
C ILE A 125 -8.44 -7.13 -12.41
N ALA A 126 -8.64 -5.82 -12.51
CA ALA A 126 -7.92 -4.99 -13.47
C ALA A 126 -7.21 -3.82 -12.80
N PHE A 127 -5.98 -3.54 -13.24
CA PHE A 127 -5.27 -2.28 -12.99
C PHE A 127 -5.54 -1.30 -14.14
N LEU A 128 -5.79 -0.03 -13.80
CA LEU A 128 -6.19 0.96 -14.78
C LEU A 128 -5.46 2.29 -14.67
N LEU A 129 -5.29 2.93 -15.82
CA LEU A 129 -5.01 4.36 -15.99
C LEU A 129 -6.14 5.01 -16.81
N GLN A 130 -6.73 6.12 -16.37
CA GLN A 130 -7.84 6.76 -17.08
C GLN A 130 -8.04 8.26 -16.72
N GLN A 131 -8.83 8.99 -17.53
CA GLN A 131 -9.00 10.45 -17.40
C GLN A 131 -10.43 10.93 -17.11
N VAL A 132 -11.36 10.01 -16.87
CA VAL A 132 -12.79 10.29 -16.80
C VAL A 132 -13.25 10.60 -15.38
N SER A 133 -13.02 9.68 -14.43
CA SER A 133 -13.59 9.80 -13.08
C SER A 133 -12.87 8.90 -12.07
N THR A 134 -13.34 8.86 -10.83
CA THR A 134 -12.98 7.83 -9.84
C THR A 134 -14.20 6.99 -9.44
N ASN A 135 -15.20 6.87 -10.32
CA ASN A 135 -16.43 6.14 -10.04
C ASN A 135 -16.25 4.62 -10.18
N VAL A 136 -17.19 3.87 -9.60
CA VAL A 136 -17.31 2.42 -9.84
C VAL A 136 -17.70 2.13 -11.29
N GLY A 137 -17.15 1.06 -11.87
CA GLY A 137 -17.57 0.54 -13.17
C GLY A 137 -18.57 -0.63 -13.07
N SER A 138 -18.77 -1.33 -14.18
CA SER A 138 -19.79 -2.37 -14.34
C SER A 138 -19.45 -3.71 -13.65
N SER A 139 -20.47 -4.52 -13.35
CA SER A 139 -20.31 -5.88 -12.80
C SER A 139 -20.17 -6.96 -13.88
N GLY A 140 -19.95 -8.21 -13.46
CA GLY A 140 -19.75 -9.37 -14.33
C GLY A 140 -18.41 -9.34 -15.08
N GLY A 141 -18.35 -10.11 -16.18
CA GLY A 141 -17.23 -10.16 -17.14
C GLY A 141 -16.88 -8.86 -17.87
N ASN A 142 -17.23 -7.72 -17.28
CA ASN A 142 -16.77 -6.39 -17.63
C ASN A 142 -15.65 -5.89 -16.67
N LEU A 143 -15.33 -6.67 -15.63
CA LEU A 143 -14.24 -6.46 -14.66
C LEU A 143 -14.19 -5.06 -14.01
N GLY A 144 -15.32 -4.37 -13.95
CA GLY A 144 -15.38 -3.02 -13.39
C GLY A 144 -14.82 -1.92 -14.28
N TYR A 145 -14.52 -2.17 -15.57
CA TYR A 145 -13.97 -1.12 -16.44
C TYR A 145 -14.54 -1.01 -17.86
N TYR A 146 -15.52 -1.83 -18.24
CA TYR A 146 -16.17 -1.69 -19.54
C TYR A 146 -16.68 -0.25 -19.78
N GLY A 147 -16.35 0.30 -20.96
CA GLY A 147 -16.77 1.62 -21.39
C GLY A 147 -16.00 2.81 -20.80
N ILE A 148 -15.06 2.61 -19.88
CA ILE A 148 -14.19 3.71 -19.42
C ILE A 148 -13.28 4.13 -20.57
N SER A 149 -13.46 5.34 -21.12
CA SER A 149 -12.70 5.83 -22.26
C SER A 149 -12.41 7.33 -22.15
N PRO A 150 -11.16 7.80 -22.32
CA PRO A 150 -9.97 7.00 -22.63
C PRO A 150 -9.44 6.24 -21.40
N SER A 151 -8.89 5.04 -21.62
CA SER A 151 -8.29 4.22 -20.58
C SER A 151 -7.20 3.30 -21.13
N PHE A 152 -6.25 2.93 -20.27
CA PHE A 152 -5.30 1.84 -20.46
C PHE A 152 -5.55 0.83 -19.33
N CYS A 153 -5.83 -0.41 -19.69
CA CYS A 153 -6.31 -1.43 -18.77
C CYS A 153 -5.39 -2.66 -18.84
N VAL A 154 -4.93 -3.12 -17.69
CA VAL A 154 -4.29 -4.43 -17.53
C VAL A 154 -5.28 -5.30 -16.76
N GLU A 155 -5.84 -6.29 -17.42
CA GLU A 155 -6.76 -7.25 -16.80
C GLU A 155 -6.01 -8.49 -16.32
N PHE A 156 -6.55 -9.11 -15.30
CA PHE A 156 -6.27 -10.47 -14.86
C PHE A 156 -7.63 -11.15 -14.79
N ASP A 157 -8.00 -11.79 -15.88
CA ASP A 157 -9.32 -12.37 -16.09
C ASP A 157 -9.29 -13.85 -15.71
N THR A 158 -10.20 -14.23 -14.81
CA THR A 158 -10.33 -15.59 -14.28
C THR A 158 -11.57 -16.31 -14.80
N TRP A 159 -12.30 -15.70 -15.74
CA TRP A 159 -13.54 -16.26 -16.25
C TRP A 159 -13.66 -16.13 -17.77
N GLN A 160 -13.70 -17.27 -18.46
CA GLN A 160 -13.93 -17.28 -19.89
C GLN A 160 -15.34 -16.80 -20.27
N ASN A 161 -15.47 -15.55 -20.74
CA ASN A 161 -16.66 -14.99 -21.40
C ASN A 161 -16.79 -15.41 -22.88
N GLY A 162 -15.90 -16.27 -23.37
CA GLY A 162 -16.03 -17.00 -24.64
C GLY A 162 -16.04 -16.08 -25.85
N LEU A 163 -16.98 -16.29 -26.79
CA LEU A 163 -17.02 -15.53 -28.05
C LEU A 163 -17.33 -14.04 -27.89
N ILE A 164 -17.91 -13.62 -26.75
CA ILE A 164 -18.29 -12.21 -26.52
C ILE A 164 -17.04 -11.35 -26.38
N ASN A 165 -16.09 -11.78 -25.53
CA ASN A 165 -14.83 -11.09 -25.30
C ASN A 165 -13.66 -11.71 -26.11
N SER A 166 -13.88 -12.86 -26.75
CA SER A 166 -12.86 -13.64 -27.47
C SER A 166 -11.77 -14.23 -26.55
N ASP A 167 -12.18 -14.66 -25.35
CA ASP A 167 -11.25 -15.08 -24.31
C ASP A 167 -10.61 -16.44 -24.61
N PRO A 168 -9.34 -16.63 -24.24
CA PRO A 168 -8.78 -17.97 -24.14
C PRO A 168 -9.54 -18.81 -23.11
N TRP A 169 -9.33 -20.12 -23.15
CA TRP A 169 -9.95 -21.08 -22.22
C TRP A 169 -9.30 -21.14 -20.84
N TYR A 170 -8.33 -20.26 -20.58
CA TYR A 170 -7.51 -20.24 -19.37
C TYR A 170 -7.48 -18.82 -18.79
N ASP A 171 -7.18 -18.73 -17.49
CA ASP A 171 -6.94 -17.46 -16.81
C ASP A 171 -5.80 -16.71 -17.47
N HIS A 172 -6.03 -15.44 -17.76
CA HIS A 172 -5.13 -14.69 -18.60
C HIS A 172 -4.94 -13.25 -18.13
N ILE A 173 -3.79 -12.71 -18.51
CA ILE A 173 -3.49 -11.30 -18.49
C ILE A 173 -3.55 -10.77 -19.93
N ALA A 174 -4.19 -9.63 -20.12
CA ALA A 174 -4.10 -8.87 -21.37
C ALA A 174 -3.97 -7.38 -21.07
N VAL A 175 -3.62 -6.63 -22.12
CA VAL A 175 -3.62 -5.16 -22.06
C VAL A 175 -4.55 -4.65 -23.13
N GLN A 176 -5.49 -3.80 -22.73
CA GLN A 176 -6.50 -3.24 -23.61
C GLN A 176 -6.59 -1.72 -23.41
N LYS A 177 -7.37 -1.06 -24.26
CA LYS A 177 -7.69 0.37 -24.10
C LYS A 177 -9.16 0.68 -24.30
N ASN A 178 -9.55 1.84 -23.78
CA ASN A 178 -10.88 2.45 -23.95
C ASN A 178 -12.03 1.56 -23.45
N GLY A 179 -11.77 0.77 -22.39
CA GLY A 179 -12.78 -0.06 -21.75
C GLY A 179 -13.41 -1.10 -22.69
N ASN A 180 -12.62 -1.60 -23.65
CA ASN A 180 -13.05 -2.61 -24.60
C ASN A 180 -12.37 -3.94 -24.28
N LEU A 181 -13.18 -4.89 -23.78
CA LEU A 181 -12.72 -6.20 -23.32
C LEU A 181 -12.57 -7.24 -24.45
N VAL A 182 -12.82 -6.86 -25.71
CA VAL A 182 -12.82 -7.82 -26.82
C VAL A 182 -11.39 -8.00 -27.34
N HIS A 183 -10.76 -9.15 -27.08
CA HIS A 183 -9.37 -9.45 -27.46
C HIS A 183 -9.12 -9.52 -28.97
N SER A 184 -10.16 -9.79 -29.75
CA SER A 184 -10.07 -9.76 -31.22
C SER A 184 -10.18 -8.35 -31.80
N SER A 185 -10.45 -7.33 -30.98
CA SER A 185 -10.56 -5.94 -31.42
C SER A 185 -9.21 -5.25 -31.55
N SER A 186 -9.16 -4.13 -32.27
CA SER A 186 -7.98 -3.26 -32.37
C SER A 186 -7.66 -2.51 -31.06
N ASN A 187 -8.51 -2.62 -30.05
CA ASN A 187 -8.24 -2.08 -28.72
C ASN A 187 -7.45 -3.05 -27.83
N ASN A 188 -7.23 -4.29 -28.26
CA ASN A 188 -6.35 -5.24 -27.60
C ASN A 188 -4.89 -4.91 -27.93
N LEU A 189 -4.17 -4.35 -26.97
CA LEU A 189 -2.80 -3.83 -27.12
C LEU A 189 -1.74 -4.92 -26.90
N VAL A 190 -2.00 -5.83 -25.96
CA VAL A 190 -1.18 -7.02 -25.70
C VAL A 190 -2.12 -8.21 -25.64
N SER A 191 -1.85 -9.22 -26.47
CA SER A 191 -2.69 -10.41 -26.56
C SER A 191 -2.77 -11.16 -25.23
N PRO A 192 -3.91 -11.82 -24.93
CA PRO A 192 -4.06 -12.68 -23.77
C PRO A 192 -2.90 -13.66 -23.65
N THR A 193 -2.30 -13.66 -22.46
CA THR A 193 -1.23 -14.57 -22.08
C THR A 193 -1.64 -15.26 -20.79
N GLY A 194 -1.46 -16.58 -20.72
CA GLY A 194 -1.78 -17.30 -19.49
C GLY A 194 -0.92 -16.85 -18.32
N VAL A 195 -1.53 -16.76 -17.15
CA VAL A 195 -0.88 -16.40 -15.90
C VAL A 195 -0.40 -17.69 -15.21
N PRO A 196 0.61 -17.65 -14.32
CA PRO A 196 2.04 -18.00 -14.54
C PRO A 196 2.37 -19.16 -15.54
N PRO A 197 3.66 -19.46 -15.87
CA PRO A 197 4.03 -20.33 -17.00
C PRO A 197 3.27 -21.67 -17.02
N GLY A 198 2.50 -21.91 -18.09
CA GLY A 198 1.73 -23.13 -18.25
C GLY A 198 0.22 -22.99 -18.09
N ASN A 199 -0.31 -21.76 -17.97
CA ASN A 199 -1.75 -21.46 -17.86
C ASN A 199 -2.35 -22.08 -16.59
N ILE A 200 -1.76 -21.75 -15.45
CA ILE A 200 -2.18 -22.25 -14.15
C ILE A 200 -3.37 -21.41 -13.68
N ASN A 201 -4.34 -22.06 -13.04
CA ASN A 201 -5.44 -21.39 -12.38
C ASN A 201 -4.92 -20.43 -11.29
N ILE A 202 -5.28 -19.14 -11.37
CA ILE A 202 -4.79 -18.12 -10.43
C ILE A 202 -5.70 -17.90 -9.22
N GLU A 203 -6.85 -18.58 -9.17
CA GLU A 203 -7.74 -18.59 -8.00
C GLU A 203 -7.34 -19.70 -7.01
N ASP A 204 -6.05 -19.75 -6.70
CA ASP A 204 -5.40 -20.80 -5.91
C ASP A 204 -5.41 -20.54 -4.39
N GLY A 205 -6.04 -19.44 -3.97
CA GLY A 205 -6.09 -19.00 -2.58
C GLY A 205 -4.80 -18.39 -2.07
N GLN A 206 -3.85 -18.04 -2.94
CA GLN A 206 -2.61 -17.37 -2.60
C GLN A 206 -2.64 -15.89 -3.02
N TRP A 207 -1.73 -15.13 -2.42
CA TRP A 207 -1.40 -13.78 -2.86
C TRP A 207 -0.29 -13.87 -3.90
N HIS A 208 -0.48 -13.22 -5.04
CA HIS A 208 0.51 -13.15 -6.11
C HIS A 208 1.13 -11.76 -6.19
N ASN A 209 2.44 -11.69 -6.30
CA ASN A 209 3.14 -10.41 -6.40
C ASN A 209 3.05 -9.85 -7.81
N VAL A 210 2.69 -8.58 -7.93
CA VAL A 210 2.54 -7.89 -9.21
C VAL A 210 3.20 -6.52 -9.16
N ILE A 211 4.12 -6.27 -10.09
CA ILE A 211 4.79 -4.99 -10.26
C ILE A 211 4.35 -4.35 -11.57
N PHE A 212 3.68 -3.20 -11.49
CA PHE A 212 3.30 -2.37 -12.64
C PHE A 212 4.30 -1.22 -12.78
N SER A 213 4.93 -1.07 -13.94
CA SER A 213 5.95 -0.03 -14.14
C SER A 213 5.81 0.69 -15.48
N TRP A 214 6.15 1.98 -15.48
CA TRP A 214 6.15 2.85 -16.66
C TRP A 214 7.47 3.60 -16.77
N ASN A 215 8.10 3.52 -17.93
CA ASN A 215 9.27 4.30 -18.30
C ASN A 215 8.94 5.25 -19.47
N PRO A 216 8.73 6.55 -19.20
CA PRO A 216 8.35 7.52 -20.23
C PRO A 216 9.46 7.83 -21.23
N SER A 217 10.73 7.63 -20.87
CA SER A 217 11.86 7.96 -21.75
C SER A 217 11.94 7.04 -22.98
N ILE A 218 11.48 5.79 -22.83
CA ILE A 218 11.41 4.78 -23.90
C ILE A 218 9.98 4.39 -24.24
N ASN A 219 8.98 5.03 -23.63
CA ASN A 219 7.56 4.72 -23.75
C ASN A 219 7.25 3.22 -23.50
N ASN A 220 7.76 2.70 -22.39
CA ASN A 220 7.60 1.29 -22.03
C ASN A 220 6.72 1.11 -20.79
N PHE A 221 5.68 0.30 -20.89
CA PHE A 221 4.91 -0.18 -19.75
C PHE A 221 5.17 -1.68 -19.55
N ARG A 222 5.46 -2.08 -18.31
CA ARG A 222 5.82 -3.47 -17.98
C ARG A 222 5.07 -3.98 -16.77
N VAL A 223 4.65 -5.24 -16.82
CA VAL A 223 4.06 -5.98 -15.69
C VAL A 223 4.90 -7.21 -15.40
N VAL A 224 5.34 -7.33 -14.15
CA VAL A 224 5.99 -8.52 -13.59
C VAL A 224 4.99 -9.17 -12.66
N PHE A 225 4.75 -10.47 -12.86
CA PHE A 225 3.89 -11.29 -12.02
C PHE A 225 4.72 -12.44 -11.46
N ASP A 226 4.79 -12.58 -10.14
CA ASP A 226 5.62 -13.56 -9.42
C ASP A 226 7.05 -13.66 -9.98
N GLY A 227 7.68 -12.49 -10.19
CA GLY A 227 9.03 -12.37 -10.74
C GLY A 227 9.16 -12.62 -12.25
N THR A 228 8.10 -13.04 -12.93
CA THR A 228 8.07 -13.29 -14.39
C THR A 228 7.48 -12.10 -15.13
N THR A 229 8.13 -11.66 -16.21
CA THR A 229 7.56 -10.57 -17.04
C THR A 229 6.46 -11.12 -17.95
N LEU A 230 5.23 -10.66 -17.78
CA LEU A 230 4.10 -11.06 -18.61
C LEU A 230 3.69 -9.98 -19.62
N VAL A 231 3.92 -8.70 -19.30
CA VAL A 231 3.64 -7.58 -20.21
C VAL A 231 4.91 -6.77 -20.42
N ASN A 232 5.22 -6.46 -21.67
CA ASN A 232 6.29 -5.57 -22.08
C ASN A 232 5.84 -4.74 -23.29
N TYR A 233 5.10 -3.67 -23.03
CA TYR A 233 4.39 -2.88 -24.04
C TYR A 233 5.17 -1.59 -24.37
N ASN A 234 5.67 -1.49 -25.60
CA ASN A 234 6.47 -0.36 -26.08
C ASN A 234 5.63 0.57 -26.97
N ASN A 235 4.93 1.52 -26.36
CA ASN A 235 4.17 2.54 -27.09
C ASN A 235 3.93 3.78 -26.22
N ASN A 236 3.84 4.93 -26.86
CA ASN A 236 3.56 6.19 -26.17
C ASN A 236 2.07 6.27 -25.81
N ILE A 237 1.69 5.76 -24.62
CA ILE A 237 0.31 5.78 -24.14
C ILE A 237 -0.23 7.22 -23.95
N ILE A 238 0.64 8.19 -23.68
CA ILE A 238 0.26 9.59 -23.48
C ILE A 238 -0.36 10.15 -24.75
N SER A 239 0.31 9.96 -25.90
CA SER A 239 -0.18 10.45 -27.18
C SER A 239 -1.20 9.52 -27.83
N THR A 240 -1.05 8.20 -27.69
CA THR A 240 -1.88 7.22 -28.41
C THR A 240 -3.21 6.88 -27.72
N ILE A 241 -3.33 7.19 -26.42
CA ILE A 241 -4.55 6.90 -25.63
C ILE A 241 -5.08 8.17 -24.99
N PHE A 242 -4.22 8.98 -24.36
CA PHE A 242 -4.63 10.11 -23.52
C PHE A 242 -4.54 11.48 -24.21
N GLY A 243 -4.46 11.50 -25.54
CA GLY A 243 -4.56 12.75 -26.32
C GLY A 243 -3.48 13.80 -26.00
N ASN A 244 -2.28 13.36 -25.60
CA ASN A 244 -1.16 14.19 -25.11
C ASN A 244 -1.36 14.84 -23.73
N ASN A 245 -2.40 14.48 -22.98
CA ASN A 245 -2.54 14.86 -21.58
C ASN A 245 -1.96 13.75 -20.69
N PRO A 246 -0.86 13.99 -19.94
CA PRO A 246 -0.21 12.95 -19.15
C PRO A 246 -0.88 12.72 -17.79
N SER A 247 -1.84 13.55 -17.37
CA SER A 247 -2.51 13.40 -16.08
C SER A 247 -3.56 12.29 -16.14
N VAL A 248 -3.44 11.28 -15.27
CA VAL A 248 -4.35 10.13 -15.21
C VAL A 248 -4.67 9.73 -13.78
N TYR A 249 -5.92 9.34 -13.53
CA TYR A 249 -6.26 8.52 -12.37
C TYR A 249 -5.66 7.13 -12.54
N TRP A 250 -5.33 6.49 -11.41
CA TRP A 250 -4.86 5.12 -11.39
C TRP A 250 -5.51 4.34 -10.25
N GLY A 251 -5.66 3.04 -10.42
CA GLY A 251 -6.34 2.22 -9.41
C GLY A 251 -6.66 0.82 -9.90
N PHE A 252 -7.50 0.15 -9.12
CA PHE A 252 -7.94 -1.21 -9.37
C PHE A 252 -9.46 -1.29 -9.45
N THR A 253 -9.95 -2.16 -10.32
CA THR A 253 -11.37 -2.52 -10.42
C THR A 253 -11.51 -4.02 -10.36
N ALA A 254 -12.65 -4.51 -9.87
CA ALA A 254 -13.01 -5.91 -9.94
C ALA A 254 -14.52 -6.07 -9.95
N ALA A 255 -14.98 -7.22 -10.43
CA ALA A 255 -16.39 -7.55 -10.52
C ALA A 255 -16.65 -9.02 -10.23
N THR A 256 -17.89 -9.33 -9.87
CA THR A 256 -18.42 -10.69 -9.87
C THR A 256 -19.71 -10.76 -10.69
N GLY A 257 -19.99 -11.94 -11.23
CA GLY A 257 -21.15 -12.23 -12.07
C GLY A 257 -22.03 -13.29 -11.43
N GLY A 258 -22.42 -14.29 -12.21
CA GLY A 258 -23.09 -15.50 -11.70
C GLY A 258 -22.13 -16.44 -10.94
N ALA A 259 -20.84 -16.34 -11.25
CA ALA A 259 -19.72 -16.87 -10.48
C ALA A 259 -19.07 -15.74 -9.67
N ASN A 260 -18.32 -16.10 -8.63
CA ASN A 260 -17.72 -15.12 -7.73
C ASN A 260 -16.45 -15.66 -7.06
N ASN A 261 -15.59 -14.72 -6.71
CA ASN A 261 -14.49 -14.90 -5.77
C ASN A 261 -14.35 -13.65 -4.88
N LEU A 262 -13.72 -13.84 -3.72
CA LEU A 262 -13.18 -12.73 -2.94
C LEU A 262 -11.97 -12.17 -3.70
N GLN A 263 -12.05 -10.92 -4.14
CA GLN A 263 -11.00 -10.29 -4.94
C GLN A 263 -10.43 -9.10 -4.19
N GLN A 264 -9.11 -9.08 -4.03
CA GLN A 264 -8.42 -8.11 -3.19
C GLN A 264 -7.08 -7.70 -3.78
N PHE A 265 -6.59 -6.55 -3.34
CA PHE A 265 -5.19 -6.18 -3.52
C PHE A 265 -4.62 -5.65 -2.21
N ARG A 266 -3.31 -5.78 -2.02
CA ARG A 266 -2.58 -5.07 -1.00
C ARG A 266 -1.40 -4.33 -1.59
N VAL A 267 -1.08 -3.20 -1.01
CA VAL A 267 0.03 -2.36 -1.46
C VAL A 267 1.28 -2.71 -0.66
N ASN A 268 2.32 -3.18 -1.34
CA ASN A 268 3.59 -3.57 -0.70
C ASN A 268 4.55 -2.39 -0.55
N SER A 269 4.47 -1.42 -1.47
CA SER A 269 5.33 -0.23 -1.46
C SER A 269 4.57 1.02 -1.87
N LEU A 270 3.96 1.69 -0.90
CA LEU A 270 3.64 3.12 -0.95
C LEU A 270 4.03 3.75 0.40
N GLY A 271 5.32 3.67 0.74
CA GLY A 271 5.78 3.97 2.09
C GLY A 271 5.23 2.98 3.13
N ILE A 272 5.83 2.97 4.31
CA ILE A 272 5.30 2.18 5.43
C ILE A 272 4.14 2.97 6.03
N GLN A 273 2.91 2.52 5.80
CA GLN A 273 1.72 3.15 6.40
C GLN A 273 1.38 2.45 7.71
N LEU A 274 1.72 3.09 8.82
CA LEU A 274 1.43 2.64 10.18
C LEU A 274 0.25 3.44 10.75
N PRO A 275 -0.81 2.80 11.25
CA PRO A 275 -1.93 3.53 11.83
C PRO A 275 -1.56 4.09 13.21
N ASP A 276 -2.02 5.31 13.48
CA ASP A 276 -2.00 5.86 14.83
C ASP A 276 -2.89 5.02 15.76
N THR A 277 -2.52 4.94 17.04
CA THR A 277 -3.27 4.18 18.04
C THR A 277 -3.33 4.92 19.38
N SER A 278 -4.31 4.57 20.20
CA SER A 278 -4.49 5.13 21.54
C SER A 278 -4.40 4.04 22.60
N ILE A 279 -3.67 4.28 23.68
CA ILE A 279 -3.52 3.40 24.83
C ILE A 279 -3.74 4.17 26.13
N CYS A 280 -4.09 3.48 27.23
CA CYS A 280 -4.05 4.13 28.55
C CYS A 280 -2.59 4.18 29.06
N HIS A 281 -2.33 5.10 29.98
CA HIS A 281 -1.06 5.11 30.71
C HIS A 281 -0.78 3.74 31.35
N TYR A 282 0.43 3.22 31.15
CA TYR A 282 0.91 1.87 31.51
C TYR A 282 0.41 0.68 30.67
N ASP A 283 -0.44 0.90 29.66
CA ASP A 283 -0.81 -0.17 28.73
C ASP A 283 0.35 -0.53 27.79
N THR A 284 0.18 -1.64 27.09
CA THR A 284 1.10 -2.11 26.05
C THR A 284 0.31 -2.42 24.78
N VAL A 285 0.86 -2.06 23.63
CA VAL A 285 0.30 -2.39 22.31
C VAL A 285 1.35 -3.08 21.46
N GLN A 286 0.96 -4.11 20.70
CA GLN A 286 1.82 -4.72 19.70
C GLN A 286 1.55 -4.08 18.35
N ILE A 287 2.58 -3.61 17.66
CA ILE A 287 2.45 -3.04 16.32
C ILE A 287 3.01 -4.04 15.32
N ASP A 288 2.23 -4.38 14.31
CA ASP A 288 2.68 -5.20 13.19
C ASP A 288 2.62 -4.34 11.92
N PRO A 289 3.78 -4.03 11.30
CA PRO A 289 3.84 -3.22 10.09
C PRO A 289 3.26 -3.93 8.86
N GLN A 290 2.82 -5.20 8.99
CA GLN A 290 2.28 -6.03 7.91
C GLN A 290 3.27 -6.21 6.74
N VAL A 291 4.57 -6.12 7.03
CA VAL A 291 5.63 -6.34 6.05
C VAL A 291 6.17 -7.75 6.20
N ASN A 292 5.73 -8.64 5.31
CA ASN A 292 6.00 -10.07 5.36
C ASN A 292 7.22 -10.48 4.50
N SER A 293 8.42 -10.10 4.93
CA SER A 293 9.67 -10.57 4.28
C SER A 293 10.77 -10.79 5.31
N THR A 294 11.29 -12.02 5.36
CA THR A 294 12.44 -12.37 6.22
C THR A 294 13.77 -11.82 5.71
N ASN A 295 13.79 -11.23 4.52
CA ASN A 295 14.99 -10.68 3.89
C ASN A 295 15.21 -9.19 4.21
N TYR A 296 14.36 -8.59 5.06
CA TYR A 296 14.44 -7.20 5.46
C TYR A 296 14.97 -7.06 6.89
N SER A 297 15.69 -5.97 7.14
CA SER A 297 16.05 -5.51 8.47
C SER A 297 15.14 -4.37 8.90
N TYR A 298 14.81 -4.32 10.18
CA TYR A 298 13.87 -3.38 10.77
C TYR A 298 14.59 -2.54 11.82
N LEU A 299 14.27 -1.25 11.90
CA LEU A 299 14.75 -0.36 12.94
C LEU A 299 13.66 0.61 13.38
N TRP A 300 13.19 0.45 14.61
CA TRP A 300 12.21 1.32 15.24
C TRP A 300 12.90 2.46 16.00
N THR A 301 12.41 3.68 15.83
CA THR A 301 12.94 4.87 16.52
C THR A 301 11.80 5.76 17.03
N PRO A 302 11.94 6.44 18.19
CA PRO A 302 13.02 6.27 19.15
C PRO A 302 12.94 4.88 19.81
N ASN A 303 14.09 4.32 20.22
CA ASN A 303 14.10 3.13 21.09
C ASN A 303 13.72 3.55 22.53
N TYR A 304 12.45 3.87 22.70
CA TYR A 304 11.84 4.36 23.93
C TYR A 304 10.65 3.47 24.28
N ASN A 305 10.75 2.71 25.37
CA ASN A 305 9.73 1.75 25.81
C ASN A 305 9.25 0.81 24.69
N ILE A 306 10.20 0.28 23.91
CA ILE A 306 9.98 -0.77 22.90
C ILE A 306 10.61 -2.06 23.43
N SER A 307 9.90 -3.18 23.30
CA SER A 307 10.42 -4.50 23.68
C SER A 307 11.70 -4.91 22.93
N ASN A 308 11.79 -4.59 21.63
CA ASN A 308 12.97 -4.73 20.79
C ASN A 308 12.82 -3.88 19.52
N ASP A 309 13.76 -3.00 19.23
CA ASP A 309 13.73 -2.06 18.10
C ASP A 309 14.11 -2.69 16.74
N THR A 310 14.37 -3.99 16.68
CA THR A 310 14.72 -4.71 15.44
C THR A 310 13.78 -5.85 15.09
N LEU A 311 12.76 -6.12 15.92
CA LEU A 311 11.74 -7.11 15.58
C LEU A 311 10.75 -6.55 14.55
N ILE A 312 10.23 -7.44 13.70
CA ILE A 312 9.16 -7.11 12.74
C ILE A 312 7.96 -6.52 13.47
N SER A 313 7.54 -7.15 14.58
CA SER A 313 6.39 -6.74 15.36
C SER A 313 6.69 -6.69 16.87
N PRO A 314 7.21 -5.56 17.38
CA PRO A 314 7.47 -5.38 18.81
C PRO A 314 6.26 -4.86 19.58
N TYR A 315 6.31 -5.05 20.90
CA TYR A 315 5.47 -4.38 21.87
C TYR A 315 6.00 -2.97 22.21
N PHE A 316 5.10 -2.00 22.33
CA PHE A 316 5.32 -0.61 22.70
C PHE A 316 4.54 -0.30 23.99
N SER A 317 5.18 0.41 24.92
CA SER A 317 4.55 0.86 26.18
C SER A 317 5.02 2.28 26.57
N PRO A 318 4.86 3.30 25.70
CA PRO A 318 5.19 4.68 26.06
C PRO A 318 4.33 5.16 27.23
N ASP A 319 4.90 6.01 28.06
CA ASP A 319 4.25 6.65 29.21
C ASP A 319 3.75 8.08 28.90
N THR A 320 4.03 8.56 27.69
CA THR A 320 3.60 9.85 27.15
C THR A 320 3.34 9.70 25.66
N THR A 321 2.45 10.52 25.09
CA THR A 321 2.17 10.48 23.65
C THR A 321 3.47 10.59 22.85
N THR A 322 3.79 9.53 22.09
CA THR A 322 5.08 9.38 21.41
C THR A 322 4.85 9.03 19.95
N THR A 323 5.52 9.76 19.06
CA THR A 323 5.62 9.41 17.64
C THR A 323 6.82 8.51 17.44
N TYR A 324 6.57 7.34 16.84
CA TYR A 324 7.58 6.39 16.45
C TYR A 324 7.71 6.35 14.93
N ALA A 325 8.88 5.96 14.45
CA ALA A 325 9.18 5.70 13.05
C ALA A 325 9.78 4.30 12.91
N LEU A 326 9.44 3.64 11.81
CA LEU A 326 10.03 2.38 11.38
C LEU A 326 10.84 2.64 10.12
N GLU A 327 12.12 2.30 10.13
CA GLU A 327 12.92 2.13 8.93
C GLU A 327 13.00 0.64 8.59
N ILE A 328 12.62 0.27 7.37
CA ILE A 328 12.81 -1.08 6.83
C ILE A 328 13.83 -0.99 5.72
N THR A 329 14.88 -1.81 5.81
CA THR A 329 15.96 -1.86 4.82
C THR A 329 16.05 -3.25 4.21
N ASN A 330 16.10 -3.33 2.88
CA ASN A 330 16.29 -4.59 2.18
C ASN A 330 17.77 -5.01 2.08
N SER A 331 18.04 -6.21 1.57
CA SER A 331 19.39 -6.75 1.37
C SER A 331 20.29 -5.93 0.42
N TYR A 332 19.70 -5.01 -0.35
CA TYR A 332 20.41 -4.13 -1.27
C TYR A 332 20.74 -2.77 -0.64
N GLY A 333 20.29 -2.49 0.60
CA GLY A 333 20.55 -1.24 1.30
C GLY A 333 19.51 -0.14 1.06
N CYS A 334 18.40 -0.47 0.42
CA CYS A 334 17.30 0.46 0.19
C CYS A 334 16.39 0.51 1.41
N SER A 335 16.15 1.71 1.94
CA SER A 335 15.28 1.91 3.08
C SER A 335 13.98 2.65 2.75
N SER A 336 12.92 2.26 3.45
CA SER A 336 11.66 2.99 3.51
C SER A 336 11.38 3.35 4.96
N ILE A 337 10.83 4.55 5.20
CA ILE A 337 10.50 5.04 6.53
C ILE A 337 9.00 5.32 6.60
N GLY A 338 8.35 4.83 7.66
CA GLY A 338 7.00 5.21 8.05
C GLY A 338 6.98 5.72 9.47
N SER A 339 5.95 6.49 9.84
CA SER A 339 5.75 6.92 11.22
C SER A 339 4.30 6.79 11.65
N PHE A 340 4.10 6.62 12.95
CA PHE A 340 2.80 6.62 13.61
C PHE A 340 2.94 7.22 15.00
N THR A 341 1.81 7.62 15.57
CA THR A 341 1.73 8.16 16.93
C THR A 341 0.94 7.22 17.83
N ILE A 342 1.52 6.90 18.98
CA ILE A 342 0.81 6.29 20.10
C ILE A 342 0.35 7.43 21.01
N PHE A 343 -0.95 7.68 21.04
CA PHE A 343 -1.57 8.62 21.96
C PHE A 343 -1.73 7.94 23.32
N VAL A 344 -1.08 8.48 24.36
CA VAL A 344 -1.18 7.95 25.72
C VAL A 344 -2.18 8.78 26.50
N ASP A 345 -3.28 8.15 26.90
CA ASP A 345 -4.25 8.76 27.79
C ASP A 345 -3.75 8.72 29.23
N THR A 346 -3.26 9.86 29.71
CA THR A 346 -2.81 10.05 31.10
C THR A 346 -3.94 10.48 32.04
N THR A 347 -5.19 10.60 31.56
CA THR A 347 -6.32 11.08 32.37
C THR A 347 -6.83 10.06 33.41
N ASN A 348 -6.21 8.88 33.47
CA ASN A 348 -6.50 7.84 34.47
C ASN A 348 -5.81 8.02 35.84
N VAL A 349 -5.33 9.23 36.17
CA VAL A 349 -4.88 9.53 37.54
C VAL A 349 -6.08 9.93 38.39
N VAL A 350 -6.62 8.98 39.16
CA VAL A 350 -7.62 9.27 40.19
C VAL A 350 -6.91 9.94 41.37
N ASN A 351 -7.07 11.26 41.48
CA ASN A 351 -6.53 12.01 42.60
C ASN A 351 -7.55 12.02 43.75
N PHE A 352 -7.17 11.51 44.92
CA PHE A 352 -7.95 11.64 46.14
C PHE A 352 -7.47 12.85 46.93
N THR A 353 -8.38 13.76 47.28
CA THR A 353 -8.08 14.76 48.32
C THR A 353 -8.04 14.06 49.67
N THR A 354 -7.04 14.35 50.50
CA THR A 354 -6.97 13.82 51.86
C THR A 354 -8.18 14.31 52.66
N ILE A 355 -8.91 13.39 53.29
CA ILE A 355 -9.95 13.71 54.26
C ILE A 355 -9.27 13.93 55.62
N SER A 356 -9.70 14.95 56.36
CA SER A 356 -9.29 15.12 57.76
C SER A 356 -9.71 13.89 58.60
N PRO A 357 -9.00 13.55 59.68
CA PRO A 357 -9.41 12.49 60.58
C PRO A 357 -10.85 12.69 61.08
N LEU A 358 -11.60 11.59 61.15
CA LEU A 358 -12.99 11.55 61.63
C LEU A 358 -13.08 10.77 62.94
N CYS A 359 -13.99 11.19 63.81
CA CYS A 359 -14.30 10.54 65.08
C CYS A 359 -15.58 9.71 64.98
N GLU A 360 -15.73 8.74 65.88
CA GLU A 360 -16.99 8.00 66.02
C GLU A 360 -18.13 8.94 66.41
N GLY A 361 -19.21 8.95 65.63
CA GLY A 361 -20.38 9.82 65.82
C GLY A 361 -20.36 11.13 65.02
N ASP A 362 -19.32 11.38 64.21
CA ASP A 362 -19.31 12.49 63.26
C ASP A 362 -20.41 12.33 62.19
N THR A 363 -20.79 13.43 61.57
CA THR A 363 -21.78 13.40 60.48
C THR A 363 -21.23 12.66 59.26
N PRO A 364 -22.03 11.83 58.57
CA PRO A 364 -21.58 11.09 57.39
C PRO A 364 -20.99 11.98 56.29
N ILE A 365 -19.95 11.49 55.60
CA ILE A 365 -19.24 12.22 54.54
C ILE A 365 -19.46 11.58 53.18
N ASN A 366 -19.84 12.39 52.19
CA ASN A 366 -19.89 11.96 50.79
C ASN A 366 -18.48 11.89 50.20
N LEU A 367 -18.09 10.71 49.71
CA LEU A 367 -16.76 10.41 49.23
C LEU A 367 -16.46 10.91 47.80
N ASN A 368 -17.42 11.54 47.11
CA ASN A 368 -17.31 12.03 45.73
C ASN A 368 -16.36 13.25 45.55
N PHE A 369 -15.16 13.20 46.11
CA PHE A 369 -14.13 14.23 46.02
C PHE A 369 -12.90 13.80 45.20
N ALA A 370 -12.90 12.59 44.62
CA ALA A 370 -11.86 12.22 43.67
C ALA A 370 -11.98 13.00 42.35
N SER A 371 -10.85 13.22 41.68
CA SER A 371 -10.79 13.78 40.33
C SER A 371 -10.24 12.73 39.36
N PRO A 372 -10.91 12.46 38.22
CA PRO A 372 -12.20 13.03 37.78
C PRO A 372 -13.40 12.60 38.67
N ILE A 373 -14.43 13.46 38.76
CA ILE A 373 -15.62 13.24 39.61
C ILE A 373 -16.40 12.02 39.12
N GLY A 374 -16.68 11.06 40.01
CA GLY A 374 -17.46 9.86 39.72
C GLY A 374 -16.95 8.62 40.48
N GLY A 375 -17.40 7.44 40.05
CA GLY A 375 -16.92 6.15 40.57
C GLY A 375 -17.72 5.55 41.74
N THR A 376 -17.28 4.38 42.20
CA THR A 376 -17.84 3.68 43.37
C THR A 376 -16.76 3.52 44.43
N TYR A 377 -17.05 3.98 45.65
CA TYR A 377 -16.14 3.91 46.79
C TYR A 377 -16.53 2.70 47.65
N SER A 378 -15.54 1.95 48.13
CA SER A 378 -15.76 0.77 48.97
C SER A 378 -14.75 0.73 50.11
N GLY A 379 -15.16 0.13 51.24
CA GLY A 379 -14.37 0.06 52.46
C GLY A 379 -15.24 -0.16 53.69
N SER A 380 -14.62 -0.42 54.84
CA SER A 380 -15.35 -0.50 56.12
C SER A 380 -16.01 0.85 56.41
N GLY A 381 -17.30 0.84 56.74
CA GLY A 381 -18.08 2.06 56.98
C GLY A 381 -18.53 2.82 55.73
N VAL A 382 -18.33 2.29 54.51
CA VAL A 382 -18.74 2.95 53.26
C VAL A 382 -19.99 2.29 52.67
N VAL A 383 -21.06 3.06 52.46
CA VAL A 383 -22.29 2.62 51.77
C VAL A 383 -22.73 3.70 50.79
N ASN A 384 -22.96 3.34 49.52
CA ASN A 384 -23.41 4.26 48.46
C ASN A 384 -22.53 5.53 48.32
N ASN A 385 -21.20 5.36 48.34
CA ASN A 385 -20.22 6.46 48.32
C ASN A 385 -20.30 7.41 49.53
N ILE A 386 -20.89 6.98 50.65
CA ILE A 386 -20.94 7.75 51.89
C ILE A 386 -20.19 6.96 52.97
N PHE A 387 -19.24 7.60 53.65
CA PHE A 387 -18.62 7.06 54.86
C PHE A 387 -19.46 7.47 56.08
N THR A 388 -19.90 6.49 56.87
CA THR A 388 -20.80 6.64 58.03
C THR A 388 -20.18 6.11 59.30
#